data_AF-A0A7W0UHV0-F1
#
_entry.id   AF-A0A7W0UHV0-F1
#
_cell.length_a   1.000
_cell.length_b   1.000
_cell.length_c   1.000
_cell.angle_alpha   90.00
_cell.angle_beta   90.00
_cell.angle_gamma   90.00
#
_symmetry.space_group_name_H-M   'P 1'
#
loop_
_entity.id
_entity.type
_entity.pdbx_description
1 polymer ?
#
loop_
_entity_poly.entity_id
_entity_poly.type
_entity_poly.pdbx_seq_one_letter_code
_entity_poly.pdbx_strand_id
1 'polypeptide(L)'
;MEQHGGLPEPGKLGAAFDPRTRLYRDPFNELVVFVTSGLGAGVLVPTVLTVIGAFTGKLDFLPFVAISVLLELGLIFGHLRPAMKPKERLGWGLLWGFSAAMLGAAFWELTYI
;
A
#
# COMPACT_ATOMS: atom_id res chain seq x y z
N MET A 1 -1.12 14.90 49.60
CA MET A 1 -1.11 13.54 49.01
C MET A 1 -1.15 13.73 47.51
N GLU A 2 0.00 13.51 46.87
CA GLU A 2 0.28 13.80 45.46
C GLU A 2 -0.47 12.87 44.49
N GLN A 3 -0.62 13.39 43.27
CA GLN A 3 -1.38 12.88 42.14
C GLN A 3 -0.96 11.49 41.66
N HIS A 4 -1.92 10.69 41.21
CA HIS A 4 -1.70 9.80 40.08
C HIS A 4 -2.81 9.98 39.05
N GLY A 5 -2.55 10.90 38.11
CA GLY A 5 -3.28 10.98 36.85
C GLY A 5 -3.05 9.71 36.04
N GLY A 6 -4.05 8.83 36.02
CA GLY A 6 -4.13 7.77 35.03
C GLY A 6 -4.37 8.42 33.68
N LEU A 7 -3.39 8.35 32.78
CA LEU A 7 -3.59 8.75 31.39
C LEU A 7 -4.80 7.97 30.83
N PRO A 8 -5.74 8.62 30.13
CA PRO A 8 -6.84 7.91 29.50
C PRO A 8 -6.27 6.84 28.56
N GLU A 9 -6.76 5.59 28.67
CA GLU A 9 -6.37 4.54 27.73
C GLU A 9 -6.54 5.07 26.30
N PRO A 10 -5.50 5.02 25.45
CA PRO A 10 -5.62 5.52 24.10
C PRO A 10 -6.75 4.73 23.42
N GLY A 11 -7.80 5.44 23.00
CA GLY A 11 -8.92 4.83 22.31
C GLY A 11 -8.43 3.99 21.12
N LYS A 12 -9.17 2.95 20.73
CA LYS A 12 -8.77 1.99 19.67
C LYS A 12 -8.22 2.62 18.38
N LEU A 13 -8.63 3.84 18.05
CA LEU A 13 -8.09 4.62 16.93
C LEU A 13 -6.70 5.20 17.23
N GLY A 14 -6.47 5.74 18.42
CA GLY A 14 -5.17 6.26 18.85
C GLY A 14 -4.09 5.18 18.93
N ALA A 15 -4.47 3.96 19.32
CA ALA A 15 -3.56 2.80 19.30
C ALA A 15 -3.14 2.39 17.87
N ALA A 16 -3.99 2.65 16.86
CA ALA A 16 -3.67 2.36 15.45
C ALA A 16 -2.69 3.38 14.83
N PHE A 17 -2.58 4.58 15.42
CA PHE A 17 -1.61 5.61 15.01
C PHE A 17 -0.38 5.67 15.93
N ASP A 18 -0.27 4.79 16.93
CA ASP A 18 0.92 4.69 17.77
C ASP A 18 2.02 3.94 16.99
N PRO A 19 3.14 4.60 16.64
CA PRO A 19 4.24 3.98 15.89
C PRO A 19 4.95 2.86 16.66
N ARG A 20 4.69 2.73 17.98
CA ARG A 20 5.22 1.63 18.80
C ARG A 20 4.37 0.36 18.70
N THR A 21 3.15 0.48 18.19
CA THR A 21 2.26 -0.66 17.96
C THR A 21 2.65 -1.33 16.65
N ARG A 22 3.27 -2.50 16.75
CA ARG A 22 3.68 -3.30 15.58
C ARG A 22 2.44 -3.84 14.86
N LEU A 23 2.38 -3.71 13.53
CA LEU A 23 1.32 -4.34 12.74
C LEU A 23 1.60 -5.81 12.46
N TYR A 24 2.86 -6.21 12.34
CA TYR A 24 3.24 -7.61 12.12
C TYR A 24 3.83 -8.25 13.36
N ARG A 25 3.78 -9.59 13.37
CA ARG A 25 4.50 -10.40 14.35
C ARG A 25 6.03 -10.24 14.22
N ASP A 26 6.52 -9.96 13.01
CA ASP A 26 7.94 -9.78 12.69
C ASP A 26 8.20 -8.38 12.09
N PRO A 27 9.02 -7.53 12.74
CA PRO A 27 9.34 -6.18 12.26
C PRO A 27 10.17 -6.15 10.97
N PHE A 28 10.98 -7.17 10.69
CA PHE A 28 11.74 -7.21 9.44
C PHE A 28 10.81 -7.44 8.25
N ASN A 29 9.88 -8.37 8.38
CA ASN A 29 8.87 -8.64 7.37
C ASN A 29 7.98 -7.41 7.10
N GLU A 30 7.61 -6.65 8.13
CA GLU A 30 6.86 -5.39 8.00
C GLU A 30 7.61 -4.37 7.14
N LEU A 31 8.89 -4.14 7.44
CA LEU A 31 9.73 -3.19 6.71
C LEU A 31 9.91 -3.61 5.26
N VAL A 32 10.15 -4.91 5.01
CA VAL A 32 10.31 -5.45 3.65
C VAL A 32 9.04 -5.22 2.84
N VAL A 33 7.87 -5.53 3.39
CA VAL A 33 6.60 -5.30 2.69
C VAL A 33 6.39 -3.82 2.42
N PHE A 34 6.60 -2.97 3.42
CA PHE A 34 6.43 -1.53 3.28
C PHE A 34 7.32 -0.94 2.17
N VAL A 35 8.62 -1.26 2.19
CA VAL A 35 9.58 -0.76 1.19
C VAL A 35 9.25 -1.30 -0.19
N THR A 36 8.97 -2.59 -0.31
CA THR A 36 8.68 -3.20 -1.60
C THR A 36 7.38 -2.65 -2.18
N SER A 37 6.37 -2.39 -1.35
CA SER A 37 5.12 -1.77 -1.82
C SER A 37 5.30 -0.32 -2.22
N GLY A 38 6.10 0.45 -1.48
CA GLY A 38 6.47 1.80 -1.88
C GLY A 38 7.14 1.84 -3.25
N LEU A 39 8.09 0.94 -3.49
CA LEU A 39 8.77 0.80 -4.78
C LEU A 39 7.85 0.27 -5.88
N GLY A 40 7.01 -0.72 -5.56
CA GLY A 40 6.02 -1.32 -6.45
C GLY A 40 5.03 -0.28 -6.97
N ALA A 41 4.30 0.35 -6.05
CA ALA A 41 3.25 1.31 -6.38
C ALA A 41 3.80 2.63 -6.94
N GLY A 42 4.97 3.09 -6.46
CA GLY A 42 5.51 4.40 -6.83
C GLY A 42 6.34 4.41 -8.10
N VAL A 43 6.99 3.30 -8.46
CA VAL A 43 7.96 3.28 -9.56
C VAL A 43 7.71 2.10 -10.48
N LEU A 44 7.79 0.88 -9.95
CA LEU A 44 7.89 -0.33 -10.77
C LEU A 44 6.62 -0.57 -11.61
N VAL A 45 5.46 -0.68 -10.94
CA VAL A 45 4.18 -1.01 -11.56
C VAL A 45 3.74 0.04 -12.58
N PRO A 46 3.67 1.35 -12.25
CA PRO A 46 3.22 2.34 -13.22
C PRO A 46 4.20 2.49 -14.40
N THR A 47 5.51 2.41 -14.18
CA THR A 47 6.50 2.50 -15.27
C THR A 47 6.36 1.33 -16.25
N VAL A 48 6.24 0.10 -15.75
CA VAL A 48 6.06 -1.09 -16.61
C VAL A 48 4.76 -0.98 -17.41
N LEU A 49 3.67 -0.56 -16.76
CA LEU A 49 2.40 -0.36 -17.46
C LEU A 49 2.46 0.77 -18.49
N THR A 50 3.17 1.86 -18.21
CA THR A 50 3.37 2.94 -19.19
C THR A 50 4.12 2.42 -20.41
N VAL A 51 5.18 1.63 -20.23
CA VAL A 51 5.91 1.02 -21.34
C VAL A 51 4.99 0.11 -22.16
N ILE A 52 4.21 -0.76 -21.51
CA ILE A 52 3.26 -1.64 -22.20
C ILE A 52 2.18 -0.84 -22.95
N GLY A 53 1.63 0.21 -22.32
CA GLY A 53 0.64 1.10 -22.91
C GLY A 53 1.18 1.84 -24.13
N ALA A 54 2.44 2.29 -24.08
CA ALA A 54 3.10 2.94 -25.21
C ALA A 54 3.25 1.98 -26.41
N PHE A 55 3.56 0.70 -26.17
CA PHE A 55 3.64 -0.29 -27.25
C PHE A 55 2.29 -0.73 -27.80
N THR A 56 1.27 -0.80 -26.94
CA THR A 56 -0.04 -1.34 -27.31
C THR A 56 -1.02 -0.28 -27.83
N GLY A 57 -0.84 0.98 -27.45
CA GLY A 57 -1.68 2.12 -27.85
C GLY A 57 -3.15 1.99 -27.43
N LYS A 58 -3.48 1.09 -26.51
CA LYS A 58 -4.85 0.66 -26.18
C LYS A 58 -5.18 0.67 -24.69
N LEU A 59 -4.23 1.07 -23.86
CA LEU A 59 -4.47 1.21 -22.43
C LEU A 59 -5.20 2.53 -22.24
N ASP A 60 -6.46 2.49 -21.82
CA ASP A 60 -7.21 3.66 -21.35
C ASP A 60 -6.94 3.89 -19.85
N PHE A 61 -7.29 5.08 -19.34
CA PHE A 61 -7.09 5.48 -17.94
C PHE A 61 -7.61 4.45 -16.93
N LEU A 62 -8.87 4.04 -17.06
CA LEU A 62 -9.52 3.11 -16.13
C LEU A 62 -8.81 1.74 -16.08
N PRO A 63 -8.56 1.07 -17.23
CA PRO A 63 -7.74 -0.14 -17.28
C PRO A 63 -6.34 0.04 -16.68
N PHE A 64 -5.66 1.16 -16.96
CA PHE A 64 -4.32 1.43 -16.44
C PHE A 64 -4.29 1.46 -14.91
N VAL A 65 -5.21 2.22 -14.31
CA VAL A 65 -5.33 2.34 -12.85
C VAL A 65 -5.73 1.00 -12.24
N ALA A 66 -6.72 0.31 -12.81
CA ALA A 66 -7.18 -0.99 -12.30
C ALA A 66 -6.06 -2.05 -12.32
N ILE A 67 -5.30 -2.13 -13.41
CA ILE A 67 -4.18 -3.07 -13.51
C ILE A 67 -3.06 -2.68 -12.54
N SER A 68 -2.80 -1.39 -12.34
CA SER A 68 -1.81 -0.92 -11.35
C SER A 68 -2.14 -1.44 -9.94
N VAL A 69 -3.40 -1.32 -9.55
CA VAL A 69 -3.89 -1.83 -8.26
C VAL A 69 -3.75 -3.35 -8.17
N LEU A 70 -4.18 -4.09 -9.20
CA LEU A 70 -4.12 -5.55 -9.19
C LEU A 70 -2.69 -6.08 -9.14
N LEU A 71 -1.76 -5.44 -9.87
CA LEU A 71 -0.35 -5.81 -9.85
C LEU A 71 0.28 -5.52 -8.50
N GLU A 72 -0.01 -4.37 -7.89
CA GLU A 72 0.49 -4.04 -6.55
C GLU A 72 -0.02 -5.04 -5.50
N LEU A 73 -1.33 -5.31 -5.49
CA LEU A 73 -1.91 -6.29 -4.57
C LEU A 73 -1.38 -7.71 -4.83
N GLY A 74 -1.13 -8.05 -6.09
CA GLY A 74 -0.51 -9.31 -6.50
C GLY A 74 0.94 -9.42 -6.02
N LEU A 75 1.70 -8.32 -6.06
CA LEU A 75 3.06 -8.27 -5.55
C LEU A 75 3.08 -8.47 -4.02
N ILE A 76 2.19 -7.80 -3.29
CA ILE A 76 2.12 -7.91 -1.84
C ILE A 76 1.64 -9.30 -1.42
N PHE A 77 0.48 -9.72 -1.90
CA PHE A 77 -0.18 -10.93 -1.39
C PHE A 77 0.22 -12.21 -2.13
N GLY A 78 0.70 -12.10 -3.36
CA GLY A 78 1.13 -13.23 -4.17
C GLY A 78 2.62 -13.52 -4.04
N HIS A 79 3.47 -12.49 -4.10
CA HIS A 79 4.94 -12.65 -4.06
C HIS A 79 5.49 -12.60 -2.63
N LEU A 80 5.23 -11.52 -1.88
CA LEU A 80 5.77 -11.36 -0.53
C LEU A 80 5.06 -12.24 0.52
N ARG A 81 3.79 -12.58 0.28
CA ARG A 81 2.96 -13.46 1.12
C ARG A 81 3.13 -13.22 2.63
N PRO A 82 2.95 -11.98 3.08
CA PRO A 82 3.33 -11.62 4.44
C PRO A 82 2.39 -12.25 5.47
N ALA A 83 2.95 -12.69 6.59
CA ALA A 83 2.21 -13.37 7.64
C ALA A 83 1.39 -12.35 8.47
N MET A 84 0.14 -12.11 8.07
CA MET A 84 -0.80 -11.18 8.72
C MET A 84 -2.04 -11.86 9.27
N LYS A 85 -2.67 -11.26 10.29
CA LYS A 85 -4.05 -11.61 10.62
C LYS A 85 -5.01 -11.14 9.50
N PRO A 86 -6.15 -11.81 9.30
CA PRO A 86 -7.09 -11.47 8.21
C PRO A 86 -7.55 -10.00 8.21
N LYS A 87 -7.76 -9.39 9.39
CA LYS A 87 -8.19 -7.99 9.50
C LYS A 87 -7.08 -7.00 9.13
N GLU A 88 -5.85 -7.28 9.56
CA GLU A 88 -4.67 -6.46 9.22
C GLU A 88 -4.41 -6.53 7.71
N ARG A 89 -4.57 -7.73 7.12
CA ARG A 89 -4.44 -7.95 5.67
C ARG A 89 -5.39 -7.09 4.85
N LEU A 90 -6.64 -6.94 5.28
CA LEU A 90 -7.62 -6.07 4.62
C LEU A 90 -7.22 -4.59 4.71
N GLY A 91 -6.77 -4.13 5.88
CA GLY A 91 -6.29 -2.76 6.06
C GLY A 91 -5.10 -2.44 5.14
N TRP A 92 -4.14 -3.37 5.05
CA TRP A 92 -3.00 -3.24 4.14
C TRP A 92 -3.40 -3.26 2.67
N GLY A 93 -4.30 -4.16 2.29
CA GLY A 93 -4.81 -4.21 0.92
C GLY A 93 -5.53 -2.93 0.52
N LEU A 94 -6.31 -2.34 1.43
CA LEU A 94 -6.96 -1.05 1.19
C LEU A 94 -5.95 0.09 1.10
N LEU A 95 -4.98 0.15 2.00
CA LEU A 95 -3.95 1.20 2.00
C LEU A 95 -3.16 1.19 0.69
N TRP A 96 -2.58 0.05 0.32
CA TRP A 96 -1.73 -0.03 -0.86
C TRP A 96 -2.51 -0.10 -2.15
N GLY A 97 -3.70 -0.70 -2.15
CA GLY A 97 -4.62 -0.61 -3.28
C GLY A 97 -5.01 0.83 -3.58
N PHE A 98 -5.32 1.63 -2.55
CA PHE A 98 -5.61 3.06 -2.72
C PHE A 98 -4.37 3.84 -3.19
N SER A 99 -3.20 3.62 -2.57
CA SER A 99 -1.95 4.27 -2.99
C SER A 99 -1.59 3.94 -4.44
N ALA A 100 -1.71 2.68 -4.86
CA ALA A 100 -1.48 2.27 -6.24
C ALA A 100 -2.47 2.90 -7.21
N ALA A 101 -3.73 3.08 -6.80
CA ALA A 101 -4.73 3.77 -7.63
C ALA A 101 -4.36 5.25 -7.81
N MET A 102 -4.01 5.94 -6.72
CA MET A 102 -3.63 7.36 -6.78
C MET A 102 -2.35 7.57 -7.59
N LEU A 103 -1.32 6.76 -7.34
CA LEU A 103 -0.04 6.87 -8.03
C LEU A 103 -0.18 6.46 -9.50
N GLY A 104 -0.92 5.40 -9.80
CA GLY A 104 -1.24 5.01 -11.17
C GLY A 104 -1.99 6.11 -11.93
N ALA A 105 -2.97 6.76 -11.30
CA ALA A 105 -3.67 7.89 -11.89
C ALA A 105 -2.73 9.09 -12.13
N ALA A 106 -1.90 9.45 -11.15
CA ALA A 106 -0.93 10.52 -11.29
C ALA A 106 0.09 10.24 -12.41
N PHE A 107 0.54 8.99 -12.55
CA PHE A 107 1.46 8.59 -13.61
C PHE A 107 0.82 8.66 -14.98
N TRP A 108 -0.45 8.26 -15.10
CA TRP A 108 -1.21 8.39 -16.32
C TRP A 108 -1.29 9.86 -16.77
N GLU A 109 -1.70 10.75 -15.86
CA GLU A 109 -1.77 12.20 -16.12
C GLU A 109 -0.41 12.78 -16.53
N LEU A 110 0.69 12.25 -16.00
CA LEU A 110 2.04 12.69 -16.36
C LEU A 110 2.48 12.22 -17.76
N THR A 111 1.96 11.10 -18.26
CA THR A 111 2.53 10.40 -19.43
C THR A 111 1.62 10.33 -20.65
N TYR A 112 0.31 10.44 -20.48
CA TYR A 112 -0.69 10.28 -21.55
C TYR A 112 -1.51 11.55 -21.84
N ILE A 113 -1.19 12.66 -21.17
CA ILE A 113 -1.67 14.02 -21.48
C ILE A 113 -0.57 14.77 -22.21
#